data_AF-A0A6B3FPH5-F1
#
_entry.id   AF-A0A6B3FPH5-F1
#
_cell.length_a   1.000
_cell.length_b   1.000
_cell.length_c   1.000
_cell.angle_alpha   90.00
_cell.angle_beta   90.00
_cell.angle_gamma   90.00
#
_symmetry.space_group_name_H-M   'P 1'
#
loop_
_entity.id
_entity.type
_entity.pdbx_description
1 polymer ?
#
loop_
_entity_poly.entity_id
_entity_poly.type
_entity_poly.pdbx_seq_one_letter_code
_entity_poly.pdbx_strand_id
1 'polypeptide(L)'
;GVGRATFYLHYDDLHALAVDACAEIVTRAVDALHAWDGAPPGPDAPPAPLGALLVEIEARAPVYRSLLREGGGGPLGELLHAELRQRSLDELRARRPADPGQDLTASAVAALFTGVLADWLHGRTSATPALLAARIWRMLLAVHATARPTDGTP
;
A
#
# COMPACT_ATOMS: atom_id res chain seq x y z
N GLY A 1 23.53 29.43 -22.55
CA GLY A 1 22.21 28.80 -22.73
C GLY A 1 22.41 27.31 -22.75
N VAL A 2 21.86 26.59 -21.77
CA VAL A 2 21.93 25.13 -21.73
C VAL A 2 21.04 24.58 -22.84
N GLY A 3 21.59 23.73 -23.70
CA GLY A 3 20.90 23.21 -24.89
C GLY A 3 19.67 22.40 -24.51
N ARG A 4 18.55 22.61 -25.21
CA ARG A 4 17.28 21.89 -24.99
C ARG A 4 17.41 20.36 -25.04
N ALA A 5 18.48 19.83 -25.64
CA ALA A 5 18.74 18.40 -25.74
C ALA A 5 19.14 17.74 -24.41
N THR A 6 19.79 18.47 -23.48
CA THR A 6 20.14 17.93 -22.15
C THR A 6 18.97 17.99 -21.16
N PHE A 7 17.93 18.78 -21.44
CA PHE A 7 16.79 18.94 -20.54
C PHE A 7 15.84 17.73 -20.56
N TYR A 8 15.64 17.09 -21.71
CA TYR A 8 14.76 15.92 -21.82
C TYR A 8 15.39 14.64 -21.26
N LEU A 9 16.71 14.47 -21.40
CA LEU A 9 17.45 13.34 -20.82
C LEU A 9 17.38 13.30 -19.28
N HIS A 10 17.31 14.46 -18.63
CA HIS A 10 17.16 14.52 -17.17
C HIS A 10 15.74 14.24 -16.69
N TYR A 11 14.70 14.43 -17.53
CA TYR A 11 13.33 14.12 -17.14
C TYR A 11 13.03 12.62 -17.14
N ASP A 12 13.56 11.89 -18.11
CA ASP A 12 13.45 10.42 -18.13
C ASP A 12 14.25 9.80 -16.97
N ASP A 13 15.41 10.37 -16.61
CA ASP A 13 16.23 9.94 -15.46
C ASP A 13 15.56 10.27 -14.11
N LEU A 14 14.94 11.45 -13.98
CA LEU A 14 14.14 11.79 -12.78
C LEU A 14 12.87 10.94 -12.68
N HIS A 15 12.25 10.57 -13.81
CA HIS A 15 11.12 9.67 -13.83
C HIS A 15 11.55 8.24 -13.45
N ALA A 16 12.65 7.73 -13.99
CA ALA A 16 13.23 6.44 -13.62
C ALA A 16 13.63 6.40 -12.14
N LEU A 17 14.29 7.45 -11.64
CA LEU A 17 14.64 7.59 -10.23
C LEU A 17 13.39 7.71 -9.33
N ALA A 18 12.35 8.41 -9.78
CA ALA A 18 11.08 8.46 -9.07
C ALA A 18 10.41 7.09 -9.06
N VAL A 19 10.50 6.30 -10.13
CA VAL A 19 10.00 4.92 -10.20
C VAL A 19 10.81 3.99 -9.29
N ASP A 20 12.14 4.10 -9.24
CA ASP A 20 12.99 3.31 -8.34
C ASP A 20 12.74 3.67 -6.86
N ALA A 21 12.59 4.96 -6.56
CA ALA A 21 12.18 5.41 -5.22
C ALA A 21 10.74 4.98 -4.90
N CYS A 22 9.86 4.92 -5.89
CA CYS A 22 8.51 4.35 -5.77
C CYS A 22 8.59 2.84 -5.49
N ALA A 23 9.48 2.11 -6.16
CA ALA A 23 9.67 0.69 -5.94
C ALA A 23 10.15 0.42 -4.52
N GLU A 24 11.12 1.20 -4.01
CA GLU A 24 11.59 1.05 -2.63
C GLU A 24 10.48 1.32 -1.60
N ILE A 25 9.70 2.40 -1.74
CA ILE A 25 8.59 2.69 -0.81
C ILE A 25 7.49 1.62 -0.91
N VAL A 26 7.25 1.08 -2.10
CA VAL A 26 6.28 0.01 -2.32
C VAL A 26 6.74 -1.28 -1.65
N THR A 27 8.00 -1.69 -1.84
CA THR A 27 8.58 -2.84 -1.13
C THR A 27 8.45 -2.65 0.38
N ARG A 28 8.80 -1.47 0.91
CA ARG A 28 8.66 -1.18 2.34
C ARG A 28 7.21 -1.18 2.81
N ALA A 29 6.25 -0.74 2.00
CA ALA A 29 4.83 -0.80 2.30
C ALA A 29 4.32 -2.25 2.34
N VAL A 30 4.69 -3.04 1.34
CA VAL A 30 4.39 -4.46 1.25
C VAL A 30 4.97 -5.19 2.46
N ASP A 31 6.24 -4.99 2.76
CA ASP A 31 6.91 -5.60 3.90
C ASP A 31 6.26 -5.17 5.21
N ALA A 32 5.93 -3.89 5.36
CA ALA A 32 5.33 -3.37 6.58
C ALA A 32 3.96 -3.97 6.87
N LEU A 33 3.12 -4.18 5.86
CA LEU A 33 1.81 -4.83 6.03
C LEU A 33 1.92 -6.32 6.34
N HIS A 34 3.03 -6.95 5.96
CA HIS A 34 3.26 -8.38 6.08
C HIS A 34 4.36 -8.74 7.09
N ALA A 35 4.80 -7.79 7.93
CA ALA A 35 5.87 -7.94 8.90
C ALA A 35 5.42 -8.71 10.15
N TRP A 36 5.12 -9.99 10.00
CA TRP A 36 4.67 -10.86 11.08
C TRP A 36 4.85 -12.35 10.74
N ASP A 37 5.14 -13.16 11.77
CA ASP A 37 5.49 -14.57 11.60
C ASP A 37 4.26 -15.48 11.58
N GLY A 38 3.83 -15.87 10.38
CA GLY A 38 2.83 -16.92 10.14
C GLY A 38 1.38 -16.49 10.32
N ALA A 39 1.02 -15.81 11.42
CA ALA A 39 -0.32 -15.29 11.68
C ALA A 39 -0.32 -13.77 11.83
N PRO A 40 -1.31 -13.06 11.26
CA PRO A 40 -1.39 -11.62 11.40
C PRO A 40 -1.62 -11.24 12.88
N PRO A 41 -0.97 -10.18 13.38
CA PRO A 41 -1.19 -9.64 14.72
C PRO A 41 -2.68 -9.35 15.00
N GLY A 42 -3.02 -9.31 16.29
CA GLY A 42 -4.36 -8.92 16.72
C GLY A 42 -4.76 -7.50 16.27
N PRO A 43 -6.06 -7.17 16.33
CA PRO A 43 -6.59 -5.90 15.81
C PRO A 43 -6.03 -4.64 16.47
N ASP A 44 -5.55 -4.75 17.72
CA ASP A 44 -5.02 -3.63 18.49
C ASP A 44 -3.49 -3.49 18.38
N ALA A 45 -2.84 -4.33 17.57
CA ALA A 45 -1.39 -4.36 17.40
C ALA A 45 -1.00 -4.26 15.92
N PRO A 46 -1.07 -3.06 15.30
CA PRO A 46 -0.57 -2.88 13.93
C PRO A 46 0.94 -3.23 13.88
N PRO A 47 1.42 -3.82 12.78
CA PRO A 47 2.85 -4.06 12.60
C PRO A 47 3.66 -2.78 12.80
N ALA A 48 4.69 -2.81 13.65
CA ALA A 48 5.51 -1.63 13.94
C ALA A 48 6.09 -0.95 12.68
N PRO A 49 6.53 -1.69 11.63
CA PRO A 49 7.01 -1.07 10.40
C PRO A 49 5.96 -0.23 9.67
N LEU A 50 4.66 -0.52 9.81
CA LEU A 50 3.60 0.27 9.19
C LEU A 50 3.53 1.69 9.76
N GLY A 51 3.65 1.81 11.08
CA GLY A 51 3.71 3.12 11.74
C GLY A 51 4.95 3.91 11.33
N ALA A 52 6.12 3.26 11.30
CA ALA A 52 7.38 3.88 10.91
C ALA A 52 7.34 4.39 9.46
N LEU A 53 6.82 3.59 8.53
CA LEU A 53 6.63 3.96 7.14
C LEU A 53 5.77 5.22 6.99
N LEU A 54 4.65 5.30 7.71
CA LEU A 54 3.76 6.45 7.63
C LEU A 54 4.42 7.73 8.17
N VAL A 55 5.24 7.63 9.23
CA VAL A 55 6.04 8.77 9.74
C VAL A 55 7.01 9.27 8.68
N GLU A 56 7.69 8.37 7.96
CA GLU A 56 8.61 8.76 6.89
C GLU A 56 7.89 9.37 5.68
N ILE A 57 6.71 8.84 5.35
CA ILE A 57 5.86 9.38 4.29
C ILE A 57 5.40 10.80 4.65
N GLU A 58 4.97 11.04 5.88
CA GLU A 58 4.56 12.36 6.38
C GLU A 58 5.71 13.38 6.24
N ALA A 59 6.92 12.99 6.66
CA ALA A 59 8.10 13.85 6.61
C ALA A 59 8.47 14.29 5.18
N ARG A 60 8.03 13.54 4.15
CA ARG A 60 8.27 13.81 2.73
C ARG A 60 6.98 13.93 1.93
N ALA A 61 5.88 14.33 2.58
CA ALA A 61 4.54 14.32 1.98
C ALA A 61 4.43 15.06 0.63
N PRO A 62 5.08 16.21 0.38
CA PRO A 62 5.00 16.87 -0.93
C PRO A 62 5.51 16.02 -2.10
N VAL A 63 6.54 15.18 -1.86
CA VAL A 63 7.09 14.28 -2.88
C VAL A 63 6.10 13.17 -3.18
N TYR A 64 5.60 12.49 -2.14
CA TYR A 64 4.65 11.39 -2.34
C TYR A 64 3.31 11.87 -2.91
N ARG A 65 2.87 13.09 -2.57
CA ARG A 65 1.65 13.70 -3.12
C ARG A 65 1.73 13.94 -4.64
N SER A 66 2.92 14.23 -5.18
CA SER A 66 3.07 14.43 -6.62
C SER A 66 3.00 13.12 -7.42
N LEU A 67 3.31 11.99 -6.77
CA LEU A 67 3.37 10.66 -7.37
C LEU A 67 2.11 9.81 -7.10
N LEU A 68 1.47 10.02 -5.94
CA LEU A 68 0.19 9.40 -5.55
C LEU A 68 -0.91 10.45 -5.64
N ARG A 69 -1.66 10.42 -6.74
CA ARG A 69 -2.77 11.34 -7.00
C ARG A 69 -3.99 10.95 -6.17
N GLU A 70 -4.95 11.88 -6.07
CA GLU A 70 -6.23 11.64 -5.39
C GLU A 70 -6.90 10.34 -5.87
N GLY A 71 -7.57 9.64 -4.95
CA GLY A 71 -8.19 8.33 -5.24
C GLY A 71 -7.21 7.17 -5.43
N GLY A 72 -5.91 7.39 -5.24
CA GLY A 72 -4.89 6.34 -5.33
C GLY A 72 -4.32 6.11 -6.73
N GLY A 73 -4.49 7.06 -7.65
CA GLY A 73 -3.92 6.99 -9.00
C GLY A 73 -2.49 7.54 -9.10
N GLY A 74 -1.97 7.61 -10.33
CA GLY A 74 -0.60 8.07 -10.58
C GLY A 74 0.44 6.95 -10.44
N PRO A 75 1.71 7.22 -10.80
CA PRO A 75 2.73 6.17 -10.92
C PRO A 75 2.96 5.40 -9.62
N LEU A 76 2.95 6.09 -8.47
CA LEU A 76 3.11 5.42 -7.18
C LEU A 76 1.86 4.61 -6.80
N GLY A 77 0.67 5.12 -7.12
CA GLY A 77 -0.59 4.44 -6.80
C GLY A 77 -0.80 3.16 -7.59
N GLU A 78 -0.50 3.20 -8.89
CA GLU A 78 -0.56 2.04 -9.77
C GLU A 78 0.42 0.94 -9.31
N LEU A 79 1.65 1.33 -8.96
CA LEU A 79 2.67 0.40 -8.47
C LEU A 79 2.31 -0.17 -7.09
N LEU A 80 1.88 0.67 -6.14
CA LEU A 80 1.41 0.22 -4.82
C LEU A 80 0.28 -0.80 -4.97
N HIS A 81 -0.72 -0.49 -5.80
CA HIS A 81 -1.86 -1.37 -6.01
C HIS A 81 -1.41 -2.72 -6.59
N ALA A 82 -0.56 -2.71 -7.62
CA ALA A 82 -0.09 -3.93 -8.27
C ALA A 82 0.69 -4.84 -7.29
N GLU A 83 1.69 -4.29 -6.61
CA GLU A 83 2.58 -5.05 -5.72
C GLU A 83 1.86 -5.55 -4.47
N LEU A 84 1.02 -4.71 -3.84
CA LEU A 84 0.22 -5.13 -2.70
C LEU A 84 -0.76 -6.25 -3.06
N ARG A 85 -1.38 -6.16 -4.25
CA ARG A 85 -2.30 -7.18 -4.72
C ARG A 85 -1.56 -8.50 -4.94
N GLN A 86 -0.42 -8.49 -5.64
CA GLN A 86 0.36 -9.70 -5.89
C GLN A 86 0.81 -10.33 -4.57
N ARG A 87 1.43 -9.55 -3.68
CA ARG A 87 1.88 -10.05 -2.38
C ARG A 87 0.74 -10.66 -1.56
N SER A 88 -0.40 -9.96 -1.48
CA SER A 88 -1.56 -10.46 -0.72
C SER A 88 -2.09 -11.77 -1.28
N LEU A 89 -2.14 -11.90 -2.60
CA LEU A 89 -2.58 -13.11 -3.27
C LEU A 89 -1.63 -14.28 -3.01
N ASP A 90 -0.31 -14.05 -3.06
CA ASP A 90 0.71 -15.05 -2.76
C ASP A 90 0.60 -15.55 -1.31
N GLU A 91 0.34 -14.65 -0.34
CA GLU A 91 0.11 -15.06 1.05
C GLU A 91 -1.14 -15.91 1.22
N LEU A 92 -2.25 -15.50 0.59
CA LEU A 92 -3.51 -16.23 0.68
C LEU A 92 -3.34 -17.64 0.11
N ARG A 93 -2.68 -17.76 -1.04
CA ARG A 93 -2.39 -19.05 -1.70
C ARG A 93 -1.41 -19.92 -0.91
N ALA A 94 -0.44 -19.33 -0.22
CA ALA A 94 0.50 -20.08 0.60
C ALA A 94 -0.16 -20.72 1.85
N ARG A 95 -1.30 -20.18 2.30
CA ARG A 95 -1.90 -20.56 3.59
C ARG A 95 -3.24 -21.27 3.47
N ARG A 96 -3.89 -21.17 2.33
CA ARG A 96 -5.23 -21.68 2.10
C ARG A 96 -5.31 -22.35 0.73
N PRO A 97 -6.17 -23.37 0.57
CA PRO A 97 -6.51 -23.88 -0.76
C PRO A 97 -6.96 -22.75 -1.69
N ALA A 98 -6.73 -22.92 -2.99
CA ALA A 98 -7.14 -21.93 -3.99
C ALA A 98 -8.65 -21.68 -3.95
N ASP A 99 -9.04 -20.41 -3.94
CA ASP A 99 -10.44 -19.96 -3.87
C ASP A 99 -10.62 -18.69 -4.71
N PRO A 100 -11.67 -18.58 -5.55
CA PRO A 100 -11.92 -17.40 -6.38
C PRO A 100 -12.06 -16.08 -5.60
N GLY A 101 -12.44 -16.13 -4.33
CA GLY A 101 -12.51 -14.96 -3.43
C GLY A 101 -11.13 -14.39 -3.06
N GLN A 102 -10.04 -15.14 -3.27
CA GLN A 102 -8.68 -14.67 -2.99
C GLN A 102 -8.28 -13.49 -3.88
N ASP A 103 -8.64 -13.52 -5.17
CA ASP A 103 -8.36 -12.42 -6.10
C ASP A 103 -9.12 -11.14 -5.71
N LEU A 104 -10.39 -11.29 -5.30
CA LEU A 104 -11.20 -10.18 -4.81
C LEU A 104 -10.61 -9.60 -3.51
N THR A 105 -10.21 -10.46 -2.59
CA THR A 105 -9.61 -10.06 -1.30
C THR A 105 -8.30 -9.31 -1.50
N ALA A 106 -7.41 -9.86 -2.33
CA ALA A 106 -6.14 -9.23 -2.67
C ALA A 106 -6.34 -7.87 -3.34
N SER A 107 -7.32 -7.77 -4.25
CA SER A 107 -7.69 -6.50 -4.88
C SER A 107 -8.23 -5.49 -3.85
N ALA A 108 -9.06 -5.93 -2.92
CA ALA A 108 -9.64 -5.07 -1.89
C ALA A 108 -8.57 -4.54 -0.92
N VAL A 109 -7.62 -5.38 -0.50
CA VAL A 109 -6.48 -5.00 0.34
C VAL A 109 -5.65 -3.90 -0.34
N ALA A 110 -5.28 -4.12 -1.60
CA ALA A 110 -4.47 -3.18 -2.38
C ALA A 110 -5.17 -1.84 -2.58
N ALA A 111 -6.44 -1.87 -3.01
CA ALA A 111 -7.23 -0.67 -3.24
C ALA A 111 -7.49 0.13 -1.95
N LEU A 112 -7.81 -0.55 -0.84
CA LEU A 112 -8.05 0.10 0.44
C LEU A 112 -6.82 0.84 0.93
N PHE A 113 -5.66 0.18 0.96
CA PHE A 113 -4.43 0.82 1.42
C PHE A 113 -4.05 2.02 0.55
N THR A 114 -4.05 1.83 -0.78
CA THR A 114 -3.63 2.85 -1.74
C THR A 114 -4.54 4.08 -1.68
N GLY A 115 -5.86 3.88 -1.63
CA GLY A 115 -6.83 4.97 -1.55
C GLY A 115 -6.76 5.73 -0.22
N VAL A 116 -6.67 5.02 0.92
CA VAL A 116 -6.57 5.65 2.24
C VAL A 116 -5.27 6.46 2.37
N LEU A 117 -4.16 5.94 1.85
CA LEU A 117 -2.88 6.65 1.84
C LEU A 117 -2.96 7.93 1.01
N ALA A 118 -3.59 7.87 -0.17
CA ALA A 118 -3.81 9.04 -1.01
C ALA A 118 -4.65 10.10 -0.30
N ASP A 119 -5.81 9.72 0.25
CA ASP A 119 -6.71 10.64 0.94
C ASP A 119 -6.05 11.30 2.15
N TRP A 120 -5.19 10.58 2.89
CA TRP A 120 -4.41 11.16 3.97
C TRP A 120 -3.35 12.14 3.47
N LEU A 121 -2.58 11.80 2.43
CA LEU A 121 -1.56 12.68 1.85
C LEU A 121 -2.13 13.96 1.25
N HIS A 122 -3.35 13.90 0.70
CA HIS A 122 -4.08 15.04 0.15
C HIS A 122 -4.94 15.78 1.19
N GLY A 123 -4.87 15.39 2.47
CA GLY A 123 -5.57 16.09 3.56
C GLY A 123 -7.09 15.91 3.57
N ARG A 124 -7.62 14.95 2.80
CA ARG A 124 -9.06 14.59 2.80
C ARG A 124 -9.43 13.81 4.07
N THR A 125 -8.45 13.20 4.72
CA THR A 125 -8.57 12.62 6.06
C THR A 125 -7.49 13.16 6.98
N SER A 126 -7.82 13.38 8.25
CA SER A 126 -6.88 13.86 9.27
C SER A 126 -6.66 12.79 10.34
N ALA A 127 -5.42 12.32 10.46
CA ALA A 127 -4.99 11.38 11.48
C ALA A 127 -3.48 11.50 11.68
N THR A 128 -3.00 11.21 12.89
CA THR A 128 -1.56 11.00 13.12
C THR A 128 -1.13 9.67 12.46
N PRO A 129 0.15 9.51 12.09
CA PRO A 129 0.65 8.25 11.51
C PRO A 129 0.30 7.00 12.33
N ALA A 130 0.44 7.06 13.66
CA ALA A 130 0.12 5.94 14.54
C ALA A 130 -1.37 5.56 14.51
N LEU A 131 -2.25 6.57 14.53
CA LEU A 131 -3.68 6.34 14.50
C LEU A 131 -4.15 5.84 13.13
N LEU A 132 -3.52 6.33 12.06
CA LEU A 132 -3.75 5.86 10.70
C LEU A 132 -3.33 4.39 10.54
N ALA A 133 -2.14 4.02 11.02
CA ALA A 133 -1.65 2.63 11.01
C ALA A 133 -2.65 1.68 11.70
N ALA A 134 -3.10 2.04 12.90
CA ALA A 134 -4.06 1.22 13.66
C ALA A 134 -5.41 1.08 12.91
N ARG A 135 -5.88 2.14 12.24
CA ARG A 135 -7.12 2.09 11.46
C ARG A 135 -6.98 1.24 10.21
N ILE A 136 -5.92 1.46 9.42
CA ILE A 136 -5.59 0.67 8.24
C ILE A 136 -5.52 -0.81 8.62
N TRP A 137 -4.78 -1.15 9.68
CA TRP A 137 -4.62 -2.53 10.13
C TRP A 137 -5.96 -3.21 10.42
N ARG A 138 -6.83 -2.57 11.22
CA ARG A 138 -8.16 -3.12 11.52
C ARG A 138 -9.02 -3.30 10.29
N MET A 139 -8.97 -2.36 9.35
CA MET A 139 -9.72 -2.49 8.08
C MET A 139 -9.20 -3.66 7.24
N LEU A 140 -7.88 -3.84 7.15
CA LEU A 140 -7.28 -4.96 6.43
C LEU A 140 -7.62 -6.31 7.06
N LEU A 141 -7.61 -6.40 8.40
CA LEU A 141 -8.09 -7.60 9.10
C LEU A 141 -9.57 -7.89 8.82
N ALA A 142 -10.41 -6.86 8.76
CA ALA A 142 -11.83 -7.02 8.43
C ALA A 142 -12.02 -7.56 7.00
N VAL A 143 -11.28 -7.05 6.01
CA VAL A 143 -11.29 -7.56 4.63
C VAL A 143 -10.89 -9.04 4.58
N HIS A 144 -9.83 -9.43 5.30
CA HIS A 144 -9.40 -10.82 5.38
C HIS A 144 -10.40 -11.72 6.13
N ALA A 145 -11.15 -11.17 7.08
CA ALA A 145 -12.16 -11.89 7.82
C ALA A 145 -13.40 -12.18 6.94
N THR A 146 -13.83 -11.22 6.12
CA THR A 146 -14.94 -11.40 5.17
C THR A 146 -14.61 -12.38 4.04
N ALA A 147 -13.32 -12.58 3.76
CA ALA A 147 -12.82 -13.52 2.77
C ALA A 147 -12.81 -14.98 3.22
N ARG A 148 -13.07 -15.26 4.51
CA ARG A 148 -13.30 -16.64 4.93
C ARG A 148 -14.68 -17.04 4.42
N PRO A 149 -14.83 -18.19 3.73
CA PRO A 149 -16.14 -18.71 3.42
C PRO A 149 -16.94 -18.73 4.72
N THR A 150 -18.11 -18.11 4.73
CA THR A 150 -19.12 -18.47 5.73
C THR A 150 -19.30 -19.97 5.57
N ASP A 151 -18.95 -20.76 6.59
CA ASP A 151 -19.25 -22.19 6.60
C ASP A 151 -20.70 -22.32 6.15
N GLY A 152 -20.87 -22.89 4.95
CA GLY A 152 -22.18 -23.08 4.34
C GLY A 152 -23.01 -23.84 5.34
N THR A 153 -23.98 -23.17 5.95
CA THR A 153 -24.99 -23.88 6.72
C THR A 153 -25.87 -24.58 5.68
N PRO A 154 -26.07 -25.90 5.77
CA PRO A 154 -26.86 -26.66 4.80
C PRO A 154 -28.32 -26.19 4.72
#